data_AF-A0A067N5C9-F1
#
_entry.id   AF-A0A067N5C9-F1
#
_cell.length_a   1.000
_cell.length_b   1.000
_cell.length_c   1.000
_cell.angle_alpha   90.00
_cell.angle_beta   90.00
_cell.angle_gamma   90.00
#
_symmetry.space_group_name_H-M   'P 1'
#
loop_
_entity.id
_entity.type
_entity.pdbx_description
1 polymer ?
#
loop_
_entity_poly.entity_id
_entity_poly.type
_entity_poly.pdbx_seq_one_letter_code
_entity_poly.pdbx_strand_id
1 'polypeptide(L)'
;FASQLVLVAALVSSASAALTVLTPNTDTWWVAQSENVFSWSCTDSPSQTFTVLIGNQDIKILTQPQAVIAIQNNADCSKAITQQQANFTAASGYFLQLANPLNQTDVFAQSEPFEVRPLGAAYPATTSAAS
;
A
#
# COMPACT_ATOMS: atom_id res chain seq x y z
N PHE A 1 -30.47 -26.39 48.20
CA PHE A 1 -29.20 -26.14 47.49
C PHE A 1 -29.29 -26.81 46.12
N ALA A 2 -29.39 -26.06 45.03
CA ALA A 2 -29.22 -26.60 43.69
C ALA A 2 -28.51 -25.53 42.84
N SER A 3 -27.23 -25.81 42.54
CA SER A 3 -26.29 -24.92 41.87
C SER A 3 -26.75 -24.54 40.47
N GLN A 4 -26.64 -23.25 40.16
CA GLN A 4 -26.74 -22.72 38.80
C GLN A 4 -25.42 -22.99 38.06
N LEU A 5 -25.51 -23.63 36.89
CA LEU A 5 -24.41 -23.74 35.93
C LEU A 5 -24.48 -22.53 34.99
N VAL A 6 -23.58 -21.56 35.17
CA VAL A 6 -23.42 -20.41 34.27
C VAL A 6 -22.44 -20.82 33.17
N LEU A 7 -22.93 -20.96 31.94
CA LEU A 7 -22.10 -21.15 30.76
C LEU A 7 -21.62 -19.77 30.29
N VAL A 8 -20.32 -19.47 30.46
CA VAL A 8 -19.71 -18.25 29.91
C VAL A 8 -19.22 -18.57 28.50
N ALA A 9 -19.91 -18.04 27.47
CA ALA A 9 -19.44 -18.09 26.10
C ALA A 9 -18.38 -16.99 25.90
N ALA A 10 -17.13 -17.38 25.66
CA ALA A 10 -16.06 -16.46 25.29
C ALA A 10 -16.23 -16.04 23.83
N LEU A 11 -16.60 -14.79 23.59
CA LEU A 11 -16.58 -14.16 22.27
C LEU A 11 -15.13 -13.87 21.89
N VAL A 12 -14.51 -14.77 21.12
CA VAL A 12 -13.21 -14.50 20.50
C VAL A 12 -13.45 -13.47 19.40
N SER A 13 -13.15 -12.20 19.69
CA SER A 13 -13.13 -11.15 18.69
C SER A 13 -11.89 -11.34 17.85
N SER A 14 -12.00 -11.99 16.70
CA SER A 14 -10.93 -12.01 15.71
C SER A 14 -10.80 -10.61 15.12
N ALA A 15 -9.83 -9.83 15.58
CA ALA A 15 -9.42 -8.64 14.85
C ALA A 15 -8.90 -9.12 13.48
N SER A 16 -9.66 -8.87 12.41
CA SER A 16 -9.12 -9.00 11.07
C SER A 16 -8.03 -7.95 10.94
N ALA A 17 -6.76 -8.38 10.90
CA ALA A 17 -5.71 -7.48 10.47
C ALA A 17 -6.06 -6.98 9.05
N ALA A 18 -5.84 -5.70 8.80
CA ALA A 18 -6.16 -5.07 7.52
C ALA A 18 -4.90 -5.02 6.65
N LEU A 19 -5.10 -5.09 5.33
CA LEU A 19 -4.06 -4.80 4.35
C LEU A 19 -3.49 -3.39 4.59
N THR A 20 -2.16 -3.27 4.60
CA THR A 20 -1.44 -2.00 4.82
C THR A 20 -0.33 -1.86 3.80
N VAL A 21 -0.06 -0.63 3.35
CA VAL A 21 1.12 -0.32 2.53
C VAL A 21 2.29 -0.05 3.46
N LEU A 22 3.38 -0.79 3.28
CA LEU A 22 4.59 -0.69 4.10
C LEU A 22 5.59 0.30 3.49
N THR A 23 5.79 0.22 2.17
CA THR A 23 6.58 1.19 1.41
C THR A 23 5.93 1.46 0.05
N PRO A 24 5.97 2.70 -0.47
CA PRO A 24 6.55 3.90 0.16
C PRO A 24 5.69 4.44 1.32
N ASN A 25 6.28 5.32 2.14
CA ASN A 25 5.70 5.95 3.33
C ASN A 25 6.38 7.31 3.60
N THR A 26 6.20 7.93 4.77
CA THR A 26 6.82 9.24 5.06
C THR A 26 8.35 9.24 5.06
N ASP A 27 8.98 8.10 5.37
CA ASP A 27 10.44 7.96 5.47
C ASP A 27 11.09 7.43 4.18
N THR A 28 10.28 6.99 3.20
CA THR A 28 10.74 6.38 1.96
C THR A 28 10.11 7.05 0.74
N TRP A 29 10.91 7.31 -0.28
CA TRP A 29 10.48 8.00 -1.50
C TRP A 29 10.67 7.14 -2.75
N TRP A 30 9.96 7.50 -3.81
CA TRP A 30 10.23 7.00 -5.15
C TRP A 30 11.12 7.96 -5.94
N VAL A 31 11.79 7.47 -6.96
CA VAL A 31 12.57 8.25 -7.92
C VAL A 31 11.87 8.18 -9.27
N ALA A 32 11.54 9.34 -9.84
CA ALA A 32 10.89 9.44 -11.13
C ALA A 32 11.70 8.76 -12.23
N GLN A 33 11.02 8.07 -13.15
CA GLN A 33 11.62 7.39 -14.30
C GLN A 33 12.71 6.37 -13.91
N SER A 34 12.66 5.86 -12.70
CA SER A 34 13.56 4.83 -12.19
C SER A 34 12.77 3.66 -11.65
N GLU A 35 13.43 2.52 -11.42
CA GLU A 35 12.78 1.40 -10.74
C GLU A 35 12.51 1.76 -9.27
N ASN A 36 11.33 1.43 -8.74
CA ASN A 36 10.98 1.69 -7.34
C ASN A 36 10.43 0.44 -6.67
N VAL A 37 10.36 0.44 -5.34
CA VAL A 37 9.80 -0.68 -4.60
C VAL A 37 8.48 -0.26 -3.96
N PHE A 38 7.48 -1.14 -4.09
CA PHE A 38 6.20 -1.08 -3.42
C PHE A 38 6.04 -2.36 -2.59
N SER A 39 5.68 -2.26 -1.31
CA SER A 39 5.45 -3.43 -0.45
C SER A 39 4.27 -3.24 0.49
N TRP A 40 3.65 -4.36 0.91
CA TRP A 40 2.42 -4.36 1.70
C TRP A 40 2.32 -5.58 2.64
N SER A 41 1.39 -5.52 3.61
CA SER A 41 1.07 -6.67 4.47
C SER A 41 0.25 -7.72 3.72
N CYS A 42 0.92 -8.70 3.13
CA CYS A 42 0.29 -9.72 2.28
C CYS A 42 -0.48 -10.82 3.04
N THR A 43 -0.31 -10.95 4.35
CA THR A 43 -0.95 -11.99 5.17
C THR A 43 -2.39 -11.69 5.54
N ASP A 44 -2.77 -10.41 5.50
CA ASP A 44 -3.96 -9.87 6.16
C ASP A 44 -4.91 -9.18 5.17
N SER A 45 -4.92 -9.64 3.93
CA SER A 45 -5.70 -9.03 2.86
C SER A 45 -7.12 -9.60 2.77
N PRO A 46 -8.16 -8.77 2.58
CA PRO A 46 -9.51 -9.23 2.27
C PRO A 46 -9.63 -9.79 0.84
N SER A 47 -8.62 -9.61 -0.01
CA SER A 47 -8.62 -10.04 -1.41
C SER A 47 -7.30 -10.69 -1.83
N GLN A 48 -7.37 -11.67 -2.74
CA GLN A 48 -6.20 -12.28 -3.36
C GLN A 48 -5.53 -11.36 -4.40
N THR A 49 -6.27 -10.40 -4.93
CA THR A 49 -5.76 -9.42 -5.90
C THR A 49 -6.31 -8.02 -5.65
N PHE A 50 -5.55 -7.02 -6.05
CA PHE A 50 -5.97 -5.61 -5.98
C PHE A 50 -5.36 -4.81 -7.13
N THR A 51 -5.96 -3.66 -7.45
CA THR A 51 -5.35 -2.64 -8.30
C THR A 51 -4.50 -1.73 -7.43
N VAL A 52 -3.29 -1.42 -7.89
CA VAL A 52 -2.44 -0.39 -7.28
C VAL A 52 -2.67 0.92 -8.01
N LEU A 53 -3.27 1.88 -7.32
CA LEU A 53 -3.47 3.24 -7.80
C LEU A 53 -2.44 4.15 -7.13
N ILE A 54 -2.01 5.18 -7.84
CA ILE A 54 -1.25 6.31 -7.28
C ILE A 54 -2.07 7.58 -7.40
N GLY A 55 -2.21 8.30 -6.29
CA GLY A 55 -2.84 9.61 -6.21
C GLY A 55 -1.84 10.67 -5.77
N ASN A 56 -2.25 11.95 -5.84
CA ASN A 56 -1.54 13.05 -5.21
C ASN A 56 -2.55 13.95 -4.49
N GLN A 57 -2.15 14.53 -3.37
CA GLN A 57 -2.98 15.47 -2.59
C GLN A 57 -3.21 16.80 -3.34
N ASP A 58 -2.30 17.19 -4.24
CA ASP A 58 -2.44 18.34 -5.12
C ASP A 58 -2.97 17.91 -6.50
N ILE A 59 -4.21 18.31 -6.78
CA ILE A 59 -4.90 18.03 -8.07
C ILE A 59 -4.21 18.67 -9.29
N LYS A 60 -3.32 19.65 -9.08
CA LYS A 60 -2.51 20.24 -10.14
C LYS A 60 -1.35 19.35 -10.56
N ILE A 61 -0.89 18.47 -9.65
CA ILE A 61 0.13 17.45 -9.93
C ILE A 61 -0.52 16.22 -10.53
N LEU A 62 -1.59 15.72 -9.92
CA LEU A 62 -2.33 14.58 -10.44
C LEU A 62 -3.84 14.78 -10.21
N THR A 63 -4.58 14.98 -11.28
CA THR A 63 -6.01 15.37 -11.22
C THR A 63 -6.90 14.29 -10.59
N GLN A 64 -6.50 13.02 -10.68
CA GLN A 64 -7.18 11.87 -10.08
C GLN A 64 -6.20 10.69 -9.94
N PRO A 65 -6.46 9.74 -9.02
CA PRO A 65 -5.65 8.53 -8.92
C PRO A 65 -5.57 7.77 -10.24
N GLN A 66 -4.39 7.24 -10.56
CA GLN A 66 -4.13 6.48 -11.79
C GLN A 66 -3.63 5.07 -11.46
N ALA A 67 -4.02 4.08 -12.25
CA ALA A 67 -3.54 2.72 -12.07
C ALA A 67 -2.07 2.59 -12.49
N VAL A 68 -1.23 2.14 -11.56
CA VAL A 68 0.17 1.75 -11.79
C VAL A 68 0.24 0.26 -12.13
N ILE A 69 -0.54 -0.55 -11.42
CA ILE A 69 -0.69 -1.98 -11.66
C ILE A 69 -2.18 -2.31 -11.67
N ALA A 70 -2.69 -2.80 -12.80
CA ALA A 70 -4.11 -3.13 -12.95
C ALA A 70 -4.55 -4.29 -12.05
N ILE A 71 -3.74 -5.36 -11.98
CA ILE A 71 -3.99 -6.54 -11.16
C ILE A 71 -2.68 -6.97 -10.50
N GLN A 72 -2.56 -6.76 -9.20
CA GLN A 72 -1.45 -7.22 -8.38
C GLN A 72 -1.90 -8.44 -7.56
N ASN A 73 -1.09 -9.51 -7.56
CA ASN A 73 -1.31 -10.66 -6.69
C ASN A 73 -0.86 -10.31 -5.27
N ASN A 74 -1.74 -10.49 -4.29
CA ASN A 74 -1.46 -10.18 -2.91
C ASN A 74 -0.33 -11.03 -2.31
N ALA A 75 -0.16 -12.27 -2.77
CA ALA A 75 0.85 -13.20 -2.25
C ALA A 75 2.31 -12.78 -2.56
N ASP A 76 2.52 -11.83 -3.48
CA ASP A 76 3.87 -11.35 -3.83
C ASP A 76 4.53 -10.57 -2.68
N CYS A 77 3.74 -9.92 -1.81
CA CYS A 77 4.15 -9.05 -0.69
C CYS A 77 4.97 -7.79 -1.05
N SER A 78 5.63 -7.79 -2.21
CA SER A 78 6.42 -6.69 -2.74
C SER A 78 6.43 -6.72 -4.27
N LYS A 79 6.61 -5.56 -4.89
CA LYS A 79 6.73 -5.42 -6.33
C LYS A 79 7.71 -4.32 -6.71
N ALA A 80 8.55 -4.60 -7.70
CA ALA A 80 9.29 -3.58 -8.41
C ALA A 80 8.33 -2.81 -9.35
N ILE A 81 8.26 -1.51 -9.18
CA ILE A 81 7.59 -0.59 -10.09
C ILE A 81 8.61 -0.18 -11.15
N THR A 82 8.33 -0.49 -12.40
CA THR A 82 9.26 -0.23 -13.50
C THR A 82 9.41 1.27 -13.77
N GLN A 83 10.47 1.65 -14.47
CA GLN A 83 10.72 3.05 -14.87
C GLN A 83 9.54 3.68 -15.62
N GLN A 84 8.87 2.90 -16.48
CA GLN A 84 7.71 3.37 -17.24
C GLN A 84 6.48 3.59 -16.36
N GLN A 85 6.31 2.75 -15.33
CA GLN A 85 5.23 2.86 -14.36
C GLN A 85 5.48 3.97 -13.33
N ALA A 86 6.74 4.36 -13.10
CA ALA A 86 7.14 5.41 -12.16
C ALA A 86 7.47 6.75 -12.85
N ASN A 87 6.89 7.03 -14.03
CA ASN A 87 7.09 8.28 -14.75
C ASN A 87 6.19 9.41 -14.23
N PHE A 88 6.34 9.75 -12.95
CA PHE A 88 5.58 10.82 -12.30
C PHE A 88 6.40 12.11 -12.17
N THR A 89 5.73 13.25 -12.15
CA THR A 89 6.36 14.53 -11.83
C THR A 89 6.98 14.48 -10.44
N ALA A 90 8.19 15.02 -10.29
CA ALA A 90 8.80 15.10 -8.97
C ALA A 90 8.00 16.08 -8.09
N ALA A 91 7.42 15.56 -7.01
CA ALA A 91 6.60 16.30 -6.04
C ALA A 91 6.39 15.49 -4.76
N SER A 92 5.98 16.17 -3.70
CA SER A 92 5.49 15.54 -2.47
C SER A 92 3.99 15.25 -2.53
N GLY A 93 3.47 14.56 -1.52
CA GLY A 93 2.03 14.35 -1.34
C GLY A 93 1.44 13.24 -2.20
N TYR A 94 2.29 12.39 -2.78
CA TYR A 94 1.84 11.16 -3.43
C TYR A 94 1.34 10.17 -2.40
N PHE A 95 0.39 9.32 -2.78
CA PHE A 95 -0.06 8.20 -1.97
C PHE A 95 -0.44 7.03 -2.86
N LEU A 96 -0.33 5.80 -2.35
CA LEU A 96 -0.83 4.61 -3.03
C LEU A 96 -2.18 4.19 -2.45
N GLN A 97 -3.08 3.71 -3.29
CA GLN A 97 -4.30 3.02 -2.88
C GLN A 97 -4.31 1.61 -3.44
N LEU A 98 -4.66 0.65 -2.58
CA LEU A 98 -4.92 -0.73 -2.97
C LEU A 98 -6.43 -0.90 -3.01
N ALA A 99 -6.97 -1.05 -4.21
CA ALA A 99 -8.41 -1.03 -4.44
C ALA A 99 -8.90 -2.31 -5.12
N ASN A 100 -10.21 -2.52 -5.03
CA ASN A 100 -10.88 -3.62 -5.70
C ASN A 100 -10.71 -3.49 -7.23
N PRO A 101 -10.19 -4.52 -7.92
CA PRO A 101 -9.97 -4.46 -9.38
C PRO A 101 -11.24 -4.25 -10.20
N LEU A 102 -12.41 -4.61 -9.65
CA LEU A 102 -13.71 -4.46 -10.30
C LEU A 102 -14.41 -3.14 -9.93
N ASN A 103 -13.99 -2.48 -8.86
CA ASN A 103 -14.52 -1.20 -8.41
C ASN A 103 -13.46 -0.40 -7.66
N GLN A 104 -12.76 0.49 -8.37
CA GLN A 104 -11.63 1.23 -7.80
C GLN A 104 -12.01 2.24 -6.70
N THR A 105 -13.30 2.49 -6.46
CA THR A 105 -13.75 3.29 -5.31
C THR A 105 -13.78 2.49 -4.00
N ASP A 106 -13.78 1.16 -4.08
CA ASP A 106 -13.69 0.26 -2.94
C ASP A 106 -12.21 0.04 -2.58
N VAL A 107 -11.71 0.85 -1.64
CA VAL A 107 -10.30 0.92 -1.26
C VAL A 107 -10.05 0.05 -0.02
N PHE A 108 -9.14 -0.91 -0.14
CA PHE A 108 -8.72 -1.80 0.94
C PHE A 108 -7.65 -1.17 1.84
N ALA A 109 -6.74 -0.40 1.25
CA ALA A 109 -5.63 0.23 1.96
C ALA A 109 -5.18 1.52 1.27
N GLN A 110 -4.64 2.46 2.04
CA GLN A 110 -3.94 3.63 1.52
C GLN A 110 -2.61 3.80 2.26
N SER A 111 -1.55 4.18 1.55
CA SER A 111 -0.26 4.50 2.16
C SER A 111 -0.31 5.83 2.91
N GLU A 112 0.68 6.04 3.77
CA GLU A 112 1.05 7.39 4.17
C GLU A 112 1.50 8.20 2.94
N PRO A 113 1.41 9.55 3.00
CA PRO A 113 1.92 10.40 1.94
C PRO A 113 3.43 10.25 1.82
N PHE A 114 3.93 10.27 0.59
CA PHE A 114 5.35 10.16 0.28
C PHE A 114 5.77 11.11 -0.85
N GLU A 115 7.07 11.16 -1.11
CA GLU A 115 7.67 11.99 -2.16
C GLU A 115 8.04 11.16 -3.39
N VAL A 116 7.85 11.72 -4.59
CA VAL A 116 8.56 11.29 -5.79
C VAL A 116 9.65 12.32 -6.08
N ARG A 117 10.90 11.87 -6.06
CA ARG A 117 12.10 12.67 -6.31
C ARG A 117 12.48 12.69 -7.79
N PRO A 118 13.23 13.71 -8.26
CA PRO A 118 13.68 13.77 -9.64
C PRO A 118 14.60 12.60 -10.02
N LEU A 119 14.63 12.25 -11.30
CA LEU A 119 15.52 11.23 -11.86
C LEU A 119 16.98 11.50 -11.45
N GLY A 120 17.68 10.45 -11.01
CA GLY A 120 19.06 10.53 -10.53
C GLY A 120 19.21 10.87 -9.06
N ALA A 121 18.11 11.11 -8.32
CA ALA A 121 18.16 11.19 -6.87
C ALA A 121 18.59 9.84 -6.25
N ALA A 122 19.32 9.90 -5.13
CA ALA A 122 19.64 8.71 -4.36
C ALA A 122 18.38 8.08 -3.77
N TYR A 123 18.37 6.75 -3.66
CA TYR A 123 17.30 5.99 -3.01
C TYR A 123 17.31 6.16 -1.49
N PRO A 124 16.17 5.90 -0.81
CA PRO A 124 16.16 5.74 0.64
C PRO A 124 17.19 4.71 1.08
N ALA A 125 17.85 4.97 2.20
CA ALA A 125 18.74 3.99 2.80
C ALA A 125 17.90 2.77 3.23
N THR A 126 18.15 1.60 2.66
CA THR A 126 17.54 0.36 3.14
C THR A 126 18.28 -0.06 4.42
N THR A 127 17.66 0.10 5.58
CA THR A 127 18.16 -0.56 6.80
C THR A 127 17.92 -2.05 6.66
N SER A 128 18.92 -2.81 6.20
CA SER A 128 18.95 -4.25 6.42
C SER A 128 19.06 -4.51 7.92
N ALA A 129 17.93 -4.74 8.58
CA ALA A 129 17.93 -5.46 9.83
C ALA A 129 18.23 -6.93 9.50
N ALA A 130 19.52 -7.28 9.49
CA ALA A 130 19.94 -8.68 9.57
C ALA A 130 19.71 -9.14 11.02
N SER A 131 18.86 -10.14 11.20
CA SER A 131 18.75 -10.93 12.43
C SER A 131 18.93 -12.40 12.08
#